data_AF-A0A2U9B667-F1
#
_entry.id   AF-A0A2U9B667-F1
#
_cell.length_a   1.000
_cell.length_b   1.000
_cell.length_c   1.000
_cell.angle_alpha   90.00
_cell.angle_beta   90.00
_cell.angle_gamma   90.00
#
_symmetry.space_group_name_H-M   'P 1'
#
loop_
_entity.id
_entity.type
_entity.pdbx_description
1 polymer ?
#
loop_
_entity_poly.entity_id
_entity_poly.type
_entity_poly.pdbx_seq_one_letter_code
_entity_poly.pdbx_strand_id
1 'polypeptide(L)'
;MEVMSTDPTDHKRLNELKINTRHLLTIRCFTCDNAEDDICKTVVECDAAAIYCKAVTTADGIIRTCEELCADDNNTTCCQEDECEV
;
A
#
# COMPACT_ATOMS: atom_id res chain seq x y z
N MET A 1 -55.27 -18.34 -7.65
CA MET A 1 -54.80 -18.22 -9.05
C MET A 1 -55.01 -16.76 -9.42
N GLU A 2 -54.03 -15.92 -9.66
CA GLU A 2 -52.62 -16.12 -9.98
C GLU A 2 -51.79 -15.00 -9.32
N VAL A 3 -50.51 -15.31 -9.13
CA VAL A 3 -49.45 -14.43 -8.64
C VAL A 3 -49.13 -13.33 -9.65
N MET A 4 -48.81 -12.12 -9.18
CA MET A 4 -47.81 -11.22 -9.76
C MET A 4 -47.73 -9.92 -8.93
N SER A 5 -46.73 -9.87 -8.05
CA SER A 5 -46.04 -8.62 -7.71
C SER A 5 -44.57 -8.96 -7.53
N THR A 6 -43.79 -8.65 -8.55
CA THR A 6 -42.33 -8.67 -8.53
C THR A 6 -41.87 -7.34 -7.94
N ASP A 7 -41.61 -7.31 -6.63
CA ASP A 7 -40.75 -6.29 -6.04
C ASP A 7 -39.55 -6.98 -5.37
N PRO A 8 -38.34 -6.91 -5.95
CA PRO A 8 -37.14 -7.54 -5.43
C PRO A 8 -36.45 -6.68 -4.35
N THR A 9 -37.21 -6.09 -3.43
CA THR A 9 -36.67 -5.44 -2.22
C THR A 9 -36.72 -6.35 -1.00
N ASP A 10 -36.31 -7.62 -1.16
CA ASP A 10 -35.95 -8.44 -0.01
C ASP A 10 -34.46 -8.22 0.31
N HIS A 11 -34.26 -7.35 1.30
CA HIS A 11 -33.02 -6.88 1.89
C HIS A 11 -32.26 -8.02 2.60
N LYS A 12 -31.97 -9.11 1.89
CA LYS A 12 -31.03 -10.13 2.37
C LYS A 12 -29.64 -9.56 2.19
N ARG A 13 -29.20 -8.80 3.20
CA ARG A 13 -27.78 -8.63 3.52
C ARG A 13 -27.21 -10.02 3.72
N LEU A 14 -26.76 -10.64 2.62
CA LEU A 14 -25.78 -11.69 2.71
C LEU A 14 -24.58 -11.02 3.38
N ASN A 15 -24.39 -11.36 4.65
CA ASN A 15 -23.08 -11.32 5.27
C ASN A 15 -22.17 -12.14 4.34
N GLU A 16 -21.56 -11.46 3.37
CA GLU A 16 -20.33 -11.94 2.81
C GLU A 16 -19.36 -11.89 3.98
N LEU A 17 -19.24 -13.04 4.64
CA LEU A 17 -18.07 -13.40 5.39
C LEU A 17 -16.92 -13.37 4.36
N LYS A 18 -16.40 -12.17 4.04
CA LYS A 18 -15.11 -12.03 3.39
C LYS A 18 -14.17 -12.69 4.37
N ILE A 19 -13.79 -13.91 4.03
CA ILE A 19 -12.79 -14.72 4.71
C ILE A 19 -11.67 -13.74 5.02
N ASN A 20 -11.50 -13.41 6.31
CA ASN A 20 -10.34 -12.65 6.76
C ASN A 20 -9.17 -13.63 6.74
N THR A 21 -8.81 -14.10 5.55
CA THR A 21 -7.41 -14.27 5.23
C THR A 21 -6.84 -12.92 5.59
N ARG A 22 -5.93 -12.86 6.58
CA ARG A 22 -5.01 -11.75 6.62
C ARG A 22 -4.40 -11.73 5.22
N HIS A 23 -4.95 -10.93 4.32
CA HIS A 23 -4.17 -10.38 3.25
C HIS A 23 -3.05 -9.74 4.03
N LEU A 24 -1.85 -10.33 3.95
CA LEU A 24 -0.64 -9.62 4.32
C LEU A 24 -0.77 -8.34 3.51
N LEU A 25 -1.18 -7.27 4.19
CA LEU A 25 -1.49 -6.01 3.54
C LEU A 25 -0.11 -5.45 3.18
N THR A 26 0.40 -5.90 2.04
CA THR A 26 1.65 -5.44 1.47
C THR A 26 1.40 -4.03 0.97
N ILE A 27 2.24 -3.11 1.43
CA ILE A 27 2.23 -1.73 0.96
C ILE A 27 3.01 -1.65 -0.35
N ARG A 28 2.61 -0.75 -1.23
CA ARG A 28 3.37 -0.43 -2.44
C ARG A 28 4.14 0.86 -2.23
N CYS A 29 5.44 0.83 -2.48
CA CYS A 29 6.31 1.98 -2.25
C CYS A 29 7.04 2.37 -3.53
N PHE A 30 7.48 3.63 -3.60
CA PHE A 30 8.45 4.03 -4.58
C PHE A 30 9.85 3.57 -4.17
N THR A 31 10.63 3.10 -5.14
CA THR A 31 12.03 2.70 -5.04
C THR A 31 12.80 3.21 -6.27
N CYS A 32 14.12 3.13 -6.23
CA CYS A 32 14.97 3.42 -7.39
C CYS A 32 15.12 2.16 -8.25
N ASP A 33 14.91 2.26 -9.56
CA ASP A 33 15.08 1.11 -10.46
C ASP A 33 16.55 0.67 -10.54
N ASN A 34 17.45 1.65 -10.55
CA ASN A 34 18.90 1.45 -10.62
C ASN A 34 19.62 2.70 -10.09
N ALA A 35 20.96 2.66 -10.06
CA ALA A 35 21.79 3.75 -9.52
C ALA A 35 21.78 5.04 -10.36
N GLU A 36 21.26 5.01 -11.58
CA GLU A 36 21.14 6.19 -12.46
C GLU A 36 19.70 6.76 -12.44
N ASP A 37 18.78 6.18 -11.64
CA ASP A 37 17.42 6.68 -11.47
C ASP A 37 17.36 7.80 -10.44
N ASP A 38 17.48 9.05 -10.91
CA ASP A 38 17.42 10.25 -10.08
C ASP A 38 16.03 10.53 -9.49
N ILE A 39 14.97 9.89 -10.02
CA ILE A 39 13.57 10.18 -9.64
C ILE A 39 13.09 9.20 -8.55
N CYS A 40 13.62 7.97 -8.57
CA CYS A 40 13.32 6.90 -7.62
C CYS A 40 11.81 6.67 -7.43
N LYS A 41 11.03 6.66 -8.52
CA LYS A 41 9.57 6.47 -8.50
C LYS A 41 9.11 5.14 -9.08
N THR A 42 9.97 4.12 -9.05
CA THR A 42 9.60 2.76 -9.45
C THR A 42 8.73 2.14 -8.37
N VAL A 43 7.49 1.81 -8.72
CA VAL A 43 6.52 1.21 -7.80
C VAL A 43 6.88 -0.27 -7.62
N VAL A 44 7.06 -0.67 -6.36
CA VAL A 44 7.27 -2.06 -5.96
C VAL A 44 6.30 -2.46 -4.87
N GLU A 45 5.91 -3.73 -4.88
CA GLU A 45 5.20 -4.34 -3.75
C GLU A 45 6.24 -4.73 -2.69
N CYS A 46 6.08 -4.22 -1.47
CA CYS A 46 6.99 -4.49 -0.37
C CYS A 46 6.77 -5.89 0.20
N ASP A 47 7.81 -6.42 0.87
CA ASP A 47 7.69 -7.65 1.65
C ASP A 47 6.58 -7.52 2.70
N ALA A 48 5.96 -8.65 3.02
CA ALA A 48 4.85 -8.74 3.97
C ALA A 48 5.11 -8.15 5.36
N ALA A 49 6.37 -8.07 5.78
CA ALA A 49 6.78 -7.47 7.05
C ALA A 49 7.12 -5.98 6.92
N ALA A 50 7.44 -5.51 5.71
CA ALA A 50 7.75 -4.12 5.43
C ALA A 50 6.44 -3.33 5.29
N ILE A 51 6.16 -2.51 6.28
CA ILE A 51 4.92 -1.72 6.41
C ILE A 51 5.16 -0.22 6.31
N TYR A 52 6.40 0.19 5.98
CA TYR A 52 6.79 1.58 5.78
C TYR A 52 7.49 1.79 4.44
N CYS A 53 7.11 2.85 3.73
CA CYS A 53 7.97 3.43 2.69
C CYS A 53 8.93 4.40 3.36
N LYS A 54 10.22 4.25 3.08
CA LYS A 54 11.28 5.09 3.63
C LYS A 54 12.03 5.79 2.51
N ALA A 55 12.18 7.10 2.63
CA ALA A 55 13.09 7.89 1.82
C ALA A 55 14.25 8.41 2.67
N VAL A 56 15.47 8.35 2.14
CA VAL A 56 16.67 8.94 2.74
C VAL A 56 17.29 9.90 1.75
N THR A 57 17.41 11.17 2.14
CA THR A 57 18.10 12.20 1.36
C THR A 57 19.58 12.22 1.71
N THR A 58 20.42 11.98 0.70
CA THR A 58 21.88 11.96 0.79
C THR A 58 22.49 13.11 0.00
N ALA A 59 23.81 13.26 0.03
CA ALA A 59 24.51 14.26 -0.79
C ALA A 59 24.39 13.97 -2.30
N ASP A 60 24.22 12.70 -2.65
CA ASP A 60 24.23 12.22 -4.03
C ASP A 60 22.82 12.01 -4.62
N GLY A 61 21.77 12.16 -3.81
CA GLY A 61 20.38 11.98 -4.25
C GLY A 61 19.46 11.43 -3.17
N ILE A 62 18.28 10.95 -3.59
CA ILE A 62 17.28 10.30 -2.74
C ILE A 62 17.38 8.79 -2.89
N ILE A 63 17.28 8.06 -1.78
CA ILE A 63 17.19 6.60 -1.76
C ILE A 63 15.83 6.24 -1.20
N ARG A 64 15.05 5.40 -1.89
CA ARG A 64 13.77 4.90 -1.39
C ARG A 64 13.75 3.39 -1.21
N THR A 65 13.18 2.94 -0.11
CA THR A 65 13.20 1.53 0.36
C THR A 65 11.91 1.16 1.08
N CYS A 66 11.61 -0.15 1.11
CA CYS A 66 10.57 -0.74 1.97
C CYS A 66 11.21 -1.18 3.28
N GLU A 67 10.63 -0.82 4.42
CA GLU A 67 11.18 -1.16 5.74
C GLU A 67 10.10 -1.68 6.70
N GLU A 68 10.46 -2.59 7.58
CA GLU A 68 9.58 -3.07 8.67
C GLU A 68 9.40 -2.01 9.75
N LEU A 69 10.45 -1.23 9.98
CA LEU A 69 10.52 -0.18 10.99
C LEU A 69 11.15 1.06 10.38
N CYS A 70 10.60 2.22 10.70
CA CYS A 70 11.11 3.48 10.20
C CYS A 70 11.05 4.54 11.31
N ALA A 71 12.14 5.31 11.43
CA ALA A 71 12.24 6.42 12.36
C ALA A 71 12.61 7.66 11.56
N ASP A 72 11.71 8.64 11.57
CA ASP A 72 11.95 9.92 10.91
C ASP A 72 13.12 10.65 11.58
N ASP A 73 13.94 11.29 10.76
CA ASP A 73 15.01 12.19 11.19
C ASP A 73 15.18 13.34 10.18
N ASN A 74 16.24 14.14 10.30
CA ASN A 74 16.43 15.31 9.43
C ASN A 74 16.61 14.95 7.93
N ASN A 75 16.95 13.70 7.63
CA ASN A 75 17.25 13.20 6.29
C ASN A 75 16.36 12.01 5.89
N THR A 76 15.59 11.45 6.82
CA THR A 76 14.76 10.27 6.65
C THR A 76 13.29 10.63 6.81
N THR A 77 12.48 10.29 5.81
CA THR A 77 11.02 10.43 5.84
C THR A 77 10.34 9.09 5.65
N CYS A 78 9.35 8.79 6.47
CA CYS A 78 8.62 7.54 6.50
C CYS A 78 7.12 7.75 6.22
N CYS A 79 6.46 6.80 5.56
CA CYS A 79 5.00 6.77 5.43
C CYS A 79 4.47 5.33 5.49
N GLN A 80 3.14 5.16 5.61
CA GLN A 80 2.46 3.86 5.57
C GLN A 80 1.32 3.80 4.55
N GLU A 81 1.35 4.69 3.55
CA GLU A 81 0.35 4.75 2.48
C GLU A 81 0.94 4.24 1.17
N ASP A 82 0.12 3.57 0.36
CA ASP A 82 0.52 3.14 -0.98
C ASP A 82 0.98 4.33 -1.83
N GLU A 83 2.14 4.18 -2.45
CA GLU A 83 2.71 5.12 -3.42
C GLU A 83 2.83 6.54 -2.86
N CYS A 84 3.11 6.67 -1.56
CA CYS A 84 3.27 7.97 -0.91
C CYS A 84 4.49 8.73 -1.41
N GLU A 85 4.41 10.06 -1.40
CA GLU A 85 5.53 10.94 -1.78
C GLU A 85 6.40 11.26 -0.55
N VAL A 86 7.31 10.34 -0.22
CA VAL A 86 8.40 10.53 0.75
C VAL A 86 9.73 10.88 0.10
#